data_AF-A0A1C6TYA2-F1
#
_entry.id   AF-A0A1C6TYA2-F1
#
_cell.length_a   1.000
_cell.length_b   1.000
_cell.length_c   1.000
_cell.angle_alpha   90.00
_cell.angle_beta   90.00
_cell.angle_gamma   90.00
#
_symmetry.space_group_name_H-M   'P 1'
#
loop_
_entity.id
_entity.type
_entity.pdbx_description
1 polymer ?
#
loop_
_entity_poly.entity_id
_entity_poly.type
_entity_poly.pdbx_seq_one_letter_code
_entity_poly.pdbx_strand_id
1 'polypeptide(L)'
;MDINGIDHIELYVGDARQAAFYFDTAVGFRLRGQGGPETGLAGQRSLLLEQADIRMVLTTGLTAEHPASTYVHRHGDGIAVVALEVDDAAGAYAELVARGATGVTAPRTFTGADAEVVTAEVGGFGDVLHRLVERRGDGTEFLPGAIEAVPGGGDAPLLAEIDHLAVCVPPGQLDETIGHYEKVFGFAQIFEEHIEVAGQAMNSKVVQSPSGRVTLVLLEPDTGRRPGQIEDFLRWHAGAGVQHLGLRTDDIVTAVGALAGRGVRFAGTPGAYYDDLEQRVGKVDAPLDRLRDLSILVDSDHDGQLLQIFTESMHVRRTLFLELIERRGARTFGSGNIKALYEAKERELAAAGATPAVAAGTAGGVGA
;
A
#
# COMPACT_ATOMS: atom_id res chain seq x y z
N MET A 1 10.51 8.39 20.07
CA MET A 1 9.23 7.77 19.69
C MET A 1 9.44 6.32 19.27
N ASP A 2 8.65 5.41 19.82
CA ASP A 2 8.64 3.99 19.46
C ASP A 2 7.48 3.72 18.49
N ILE A 3 7.79 3.12 17.33
CA ILE A 3 6.83 2.73 16.30
C ILE A 3 6.71 1.21 16.33
N ASN A 4 5.54 0.70 16.69
CA ASN A 4 5.31 -0.72 16.91
C ASN A 4 4.89 -1.48 15.65
N GLY A 5 4.47 -0.77 14.59
CA GLY A 5 4.06 -1.35 13.33
C GLY A 5 3.07 -0.46 12.58
N ILE A 6 2.44 -1.05 11.56
CA ILE A 6 1.32 -0.42 10.86
C ILE A 6 0.03 -0.77 11.61
N ASP A 7 -0.66 0.24 12.13
CA ASP A 7 -1.94 0.04 12.82
C ASP A 7 -3.07 -0.25 11.83
N HIS A 8 -3.12 0.53 10.75
CA HIS A 8 -4.03 0.37 9.62
C HIS A 8 -3.54 1.18 8.42
N ILE A 9 -4.14 0.93 7.27
CA ILE A 9 -4.08 1.85 6.13
C ILE A 9 -5.45 2.46 5.87
N GLU A 10 -5.50 3.70 5.39
CA GLU A 10 -6.74 4.33 4.95
C GLU A 10 -6.66 4.66 3.46
N LEU A 11 -7.64 4.15 2.71
CA LEU A 11 -7.85 4.53 1.33
C LEU A 11 -8.95 5.57 1.25
N TYR A 12 -8.67 6.65 0.54
CA TYR A 12 -9.70 7.56 0.08
C TYR A 12 -10.23 7.04 -1.25
N VAL A 13 -11.55 6.83 -1.30
CA VAL A 13 -12.23 6.16 -2.41
C VAL A 13 -13.52 6.88 -2.79
N GLY A 14 -13.87 6.84 -4.08
CA GLY A 14 -15.07 7.49 -4.60
C GLY A 14 -16.38 6.92 -4.02
N ASP A 15 -16.42 5.61 -3.77
CA ASP A 15 -17.54 4.96 -3.08
C ASP A 15 -17.02 3.81 -2.19
N ALA A 16 -16.99 4.05 -0.88
CA ALA A 16 -16.50 3.11 0.12
C ALA A 16 -17.28 1.80 0.13
N ARG A 17 -18.59 1.80 -0.20
CA ARG A 17 -19.38 0.57 -0.21
C ARG A 17 -19.04 -0.31 -1.41
N GLN A 18 -18.82 0.28 -2.57
CA GLN A 18 -18.39 -0.47 -3.76
C GLN A 18 -16.97 -1.01 -3.60
N ALA A 19 -16.05 -0.17 -3.10
CA ALA A 19 -14.69 -0.61 -2.80
C ALA A 19 -14.70 -1.74 -1.73
N ALA A 20 -15.51 -1.59 -0.67
CA ALA A 20 -15.66 -2.62 0.35
C ALA A 20 -16.17 -3.94 -0.23
N PHE A 21 -17.15 -3.91 -1.14
CA PHE A 21 -17.63 -5.12 -1.79
C PHE A 21 -16.53 -5.87 -2.56
N TYR A 22 -15.65 -5.14 -3.27
CA TYR A 22 -14.51 -5.75 -3.95
C TYR A 22 -13.52 -6.36 -2.97
N PHE A 23 -13.04 -5.60 -1.98
CA PHE A 23 -12.04 -6.09 -1.04
C PHE A 23 -12.59 -7.26 -0.19
N ASP A 24 -13.86 -7.21 0.18
CA ASP A 24 -14.53 -8.26 0.93
C ASP A 24 -14.73 -9.54 0.09
N THR A 25 -15.27 -9.39 -1.12
CA THR A 25 -15.64 -10.54 -1.97
C THR A 25 -14.44 -11.14 -2.69
N ALA A 26 -13.59 -10.31 -3.30
CA ALA A 26 -12.51 -10.75 -4.16
C ALA A 26 -11.22 -11.03 -3.38
N VAL A 27 -10.86 -10.11 -2.47
CA VAL A 27 -9.57 -10.15 -1.74
C VAL A 27 -9.69 -10.88 -0.38
N GLY A 28 -10.92 -11.11 0.10
CA GLY A 28 -11.17 -11.91 1.31
C GLY A 28 -11.15 -11.11 2.62
N PHE A 29 -11.17 -9.78 2.56
CA PHE A 29 -11.41 -8.95 3.74
C PHE A 29 -12.82 -9.16 4.28
N ARG A 30 -13.09 -8.66 5.49
CA ARG A 30 -14.44 -8.61 6.05
C ARG A 30 -14.77 -7.25 6.59
N LEU A 31 -15.98 -6.76 6.32
CA LEU A 31 -16.51 -5.57 6.97
C LEU A 31 -16.66 -5.82 8.48
N ARG A 32 -15.97 -5.00 9.28
CA ARG A 32 -15.91 -5.08 10.75
C ARG A 32 -16.41 -3.83 11.45
N GLY A 33 -16.45 -2.70 10.76
CA GLY A 33 -17.05 -1.50 11.33
C GLY A 33 -17.45 -0.48 10.28
N GLN A 34 -18.26 0.48 10.72
CA GLN A 34 -18.67 1.60 9.90
C GLN A 34 -18.85 2.87 10.73
N GLY A 35 -18.65 4.02 10.12
CA GLY A 35 -18.92 5.32 10.72
C GLY A 35 -19.25 6.39 9.70
N GLY A 36 -19.80 7.50 10.14
CA GLY A 36 -20.12 8.65 9.31
C GLY A 36 -20.75 9.78 10.13
N PRO A 37 -21.58 10.64 9.53
CA PRO A 37 -22.11 11.81 10.25
C PRO A 37 -22.90 11.44 11.50
N GLU A 38 -23.59 10.29 11.50
CA GLU A 38 -24.32 9.78 12.66
C GLU A 38 -23.43 9.35 13.83
N THR A 39 -22.15 9.04 13.59
CA THR A 39 -21.13 8.71 14.60
C THR A 39 -20.14 9.87 14.83
N GLY A 40 -20.47 11.08 14.38
CA GLY A 40 -19.64 12.27 14.56
C GLY A 40 -18.48 12.41 13.58
N LEU A 41 -18.39 11.55 12.55
CA LEU A 41 -17.49 11.73 11.41
C LEU A 41 -18.16 12.62 10.35
N ALA A 42 -18.20 13.92 10.63
CA ALA A 42 -18.87 14.91 9.79
C ALA A 42 -18.26 14.95 8.37
N GLY A 43 -19.11 14.90 7.35
CA GLY A 43 -18.67 15.04 5.95
C GLY A 43 -17.98 13.82 5.35
N GLN A 44 -17.98 12.67 6.01
CA GLN A 44 -17.40 11.43 5.48
C GLN A 44 -18.21 10.19 5.82
N ARG A 45 -17.94 9.09 5.10
CA ARG A 45 -18.39 7.74 5.39
C ARG A 45 -17.17 6.84 5.38
N SER A 46 -16.92 6.12 6.47
CA SER A 46 -15.74 5.26 6.63
C SER A 46 -16.17 3.84 6.94
N LEU A 47 -15.57 2.85 6.27
CA LEU A 47 -15.81 1.43 6.48
C LEU A 47 -14.50 0.75 6.88
N LEU A 48 -14.51 0.02 8.00
CA LEU A 48 -13.39 -0.77 8.45
C LEU A 48 -13.50 -2.19 7.89
N LEU A 49 -12.47 -2.61 7.19
CA LEU A 49 -12.25 -3.96 6.70
C LEU A 49 -11.09 -4.59 7.46
N GLU A 50 -11.23 -5.85 7.85
CA GLU A 50 -10.15 -6.61 8.49
C GLU A 50 -9.96 -7.99 7.87
N GLN A 51 -8.72 -8.47 7.90
CA GLN A 51 -8.35 -9.85 7.60
C GLN A 51 -7.07 -10.20 8.39
N ALA A 52 -7.17 -11.16 9.31
CA ALA A 52 -6.10 -11.42 10.29
C ALA A 52 -5.66 -10.11 10.96
N ASP A 53 -4.36 -9.76 10.90
CA ASP A 53 -3.81 -8.56 11.53
C ASP A 53 -3.84 -7.34 10.58
N ILE A 54 -4.42 -7.48 9.39
CA ILE A 54 -4.54 -6.39 8.42
C ILE A 54 -5.82 -5.59 8.68
N ARG A 55 -5.66 -4.29 8.93
CA ARG A 55 -6.77 -3.33 9.03
C ARG A 55 -6.72 -2.32 7.89
N MET A 56 -7.85 -2.16 7.22
CA MET A 56 -8.02 -1.23 6.11
C MET A 56 -9.28 -0.39 6.34
N VAL A 57 -9.14 0.94 6.29
CA VAL A 57 -10.26 1.87 6.34
C VAL A 57 -10.52 2.40 4.93
N LEU A 58 -11.76 2.33 4.47
CA LEU A 58 -12.20 2.90 3.22
C LEU A 58 -13.06 4.13 3.50
N THR A 59 -12.61 5.30 3.08
CA THR A 59 -13.29 6.57 3.37
C THR A 59 -13.72 7.28 2.10
N THR A 60 -15.00 7.64 2.04
CA THR A 60 -15.59 8.51 1.01
C THR A 60 -15.98 9.84 1.62
N GLY A 61 -15.56 10.93 0.99
CA GLY A 61 -16.03 12.27 1.33
C GLY A 61 -17.47 12.49 0.87
N LEU A 62 -18.29 13.12 1.71
CA LEU A 62 -19.70 13.43 1.44
C LEU A 62 -19.91 14.89 0.98
N THR A 63 -18.84 15.68 0.97
CA THR A 63 -18.81 17.05 0.41
C THR A 63 -17.63 17.20 -0.54
N ALA A 64 -17.64 18.22 -1.40
CA ALA A 64 -16.56 18.44 -2.37
C ALA A 64 -15.24 18.86 -1.69
N GLU A 65 -15.36 19.58 -0.59
CA GLU A 65 -14.24 20.15 0.18
C GLU A 65 -13.63 19.15 1.16
N HIS A 66 -14.26 17.98 1.35
CA HIS A 66 -13.71 16.94 2.21
C HIS A 66 -12.34 16.47 1.67
N PRO A 67 -11.32 16.25 2.53
CA PRO A 67 -10.01 15.79 2.08
C PRO A 67 -10.06 14.55 1.18
N ALA A 68 -10.89 13.56 1.54
CA ALA A 68 -11.10 12.36 0.72
C ALA A 68 -11.65 12.67 -0.68
N SER A 69 -12.59 13.60 -0.82
CA SER A 69 -13.12 14.00 -2.13
C SER A 69 -12.07 14.72 -2.97
N THR A 70 -11.29 15.61 -2.33
CA THR A 70 -10.20 16.35 -2.99
C THR A 70 -9.10 15.40 -3.45
N TYR A 71 -8.73 14.43 -2.61
CA TYR A 71 -7.76 13.38 -2.93
C TYR A 71 -8.25 12.54 -4.12
N VAL A 72 -9.47 11.99 -4.05
CA VAL A 72 -10.03 11.16 -5.13
C VAL A 72 -10.16 11.94 -6.43
N HIS A 73 -10.51 13.22 -6.38
CA HIS A 73 -10.53 14.07 -7.57
C HIS A 73 -9.15 14.11 -8.25
N ARG A 74 -8.10 14.31 -7.47
CA ARG A 74 -6.73 14.44 -7.97
C ARG A 74 -6.11 13.09 -8.36
N HIS A 75 -6.22 12.09 -7.51
CA HIS A 75 -5.46 10.83 -7.57
C HIS A 75 -6.29 9.65 -8.10
N GLY A 76 -7.63 9.74 -8.04
CA GLY A 76 -8.49 8.57 -8.01
C GLY A 76 -8.45 7.90 -6.64
N ASP A 77 -9.03 6.71 -6.55
CA ASP A 77 -8.97 5.91 -5.33
C ASP A 77 -7.51 5.49 -5.03
N GLY A 78 -7.06 5.63 -3.78
CA GLY A 78 -5.68 5.37 -3.39
C GLY A 78 -5.44 5.44 -1.87
N ILE A 79 -4.26 5.02 -1.43
CA ILE A 79 -3.85 5.07 -0.01
C ILE A 79 -3.48 6.51 0.33
N ALA A 80 -4.24 7.12 1.23
CA ALA A 80 -4.06 8.49 1.69
C ALA A 80 -3.49 8.58 3.11
N VAL A 81 -3.62 7.52 3.91
CA VAL A 81 -3.06 7.47 5.26
C VAL A 81 -2.38 6.14 5.51
N VAL A 82 -1.17 6.18 6.04
CA VAL A 82 -0.46 5.03 6.61
C VAL A 82 -0.39 5.25 8.12
N ALA A 83 -1.22 4.53 8.87
CA ALA A 83 -1.29 4.69 10.31
C ALA A 83 -0.20 3.86 11.01
N LEU A 84 0.50 4.49 11.95
CA LEU A 84 1.61 3.94 12.70
C LEU A 84 1.18 3.74 14.15
N GLU A 85 1.31 2.52 14.65
CA GLU A 85 1.07 2.22 16.06
C GLU A 85 2.22 2.78 16.90
N VAL A 86 1.88 3.52 17.96
CA VAL A 86 2.83 4.17 18.87
C VAL A 86 2.35 4.08 20.32
N ASP A 87 3.28 4.18 21.26
CA ASP A 87 2.96 4.11 22.69
C ASP A 87 2.36 5.41 23.25
N ASP A 88 2.67 6.57 22.65
CA ASP A 88 2.16 7.89 23.03
C ASP A 88 1.97 8.75 21.77
N ALA A 89 0.73 8.85 21.28
CA ALA A 89 0.44 9.56 20.03
C ALA A 89 0.67 11.08 20.16
N ALA A 90 0.45 11.65 21.34
CA ALA A 90 0.62 13.08 21.57
C ALA A 90 2.10 13.46 21.67
N GLY A 91 2.89 12.68 22.41
CA GLY A 91 4.33 12.82 22.50
C GLY A 91 5.01 12.61 21.14
N ALA A 92 4.61 11.55 20.43
CA ALA A 92 5.06 11.26 19.07
C ALA A 92 4.81 12.45 18.12
N TYR A 93 3.59 13.00 18.11
CA TYR A 93 3.25 14.16 17.28
C TYR A 93 4.16 15.36 17.57
N ALA A 94 4.35 15.70 18.84
CA ALA A 94 5.20 16.81 19.24
C ALA A 94 6.68 16.59 18.84
N GLU A 95 7.19 15.37 19.01
CA GLU A 95 8.55 14.99 18.61
C GLU A 95 8.76 15.09 17.10
N LEU A 96 7.84 14.57 16.28
CA LEU A 96 7.94 14.62 14.82
C LEU A 96 7.87 16.05 14.29
N VAL A 97 6.93 16.86 14.80
CA VAL A 97 6.82 18.28 14.41
C VAL A 97 8.09 19.05 14.79
N ALA A 98 8.67 18.81 15.98
CA ALA A 98 9.92 19.42 16.39
C ALA A 98 11.12 19.02 15.50
N ARG A 99 11.07 17.83 14.88
CA ARG A 99 12.09 17.36 13.92
C ARG A 99 11.87 17.85 12.49
N GLY A 100 10.74 18.50 12.21
CA GLY A 100 10.43 19.12 10.93
C GLY A 100 9.30 18.46 10.14
N ALA A 101 8.51 17.56 10.75
CA ALA A 101 7.27 17.10 10.15
C ALA A 101 6.24 18.24 10.05
N THR A 102 5.44 18.25 8.99
CA THR A 102 4.27 19.13 8.91
C THR A 102 3.15 18.53 9.77
N GLY A 103 2.77 19.21 10.85
CA GLY A 103 1.60 18.83 11.65
C GLY A 103 0.30 19.10 10.88
N VAL A 104 -0.58 18.09 10.79
CA VAL A 104 -1.84 18.16 10.03
C VAL A 104 -3.04 18.15 10.98
N THR A 105 -3.14 17.13 11.83
CA THR A 105 -4.21 16.98 12.82
C THR A 105 -3.59 16.82 14.20
N ALA A 106 -3.87 17.76 15.10
CA ALA A 106 -3.42 17.67 16.49
C ALA A 106 -4.04 16.47 17.21
N PRO A 107 -3.44 15.97 18.31
CA PRO A 107 -3.93 14.80 19.03
C PRO A 107 -5.42 14.90 19.41
N ARG A 108 -6.17 13.85 19.10
CA ARG A 108 -7.60 13.68 19.40
C ARG A 108 -7.82 12.33 20.07
N THR A 109 -8.65 12.33 21.10
CA THR A 109 -9.02 11.11 21.85
C THR A 109 -10.41 10.63 21.48
N PHE A 110 -10.53 9.31 21.32
CA PHE A 110 -11.77 8.56 21.13
C PHE A 110 -11.92 7.63 22.34
N THR A 111 -12.99 7.80 23.11
CA THR A 111 -13.21 7.07 24.38
C THR A 111 -14.43 6.18 24.26
N GLY A 112 -14.24 4.88 24.53
CA GLY A 112 -15.26 3.85 24.62
C GLY A 112 -15.57 3.49 26.06
N ALA A 113 -16.21 2.34 26.27
CA ALA A 113 -16.51 1.86 27.62
C ALA A 113 -15.24 1.37 28.34
N ASP A 114 -14.44 0.57 27.62
CA ASP A 114 -13.23 -0.09 28.14
C ASP A 114 -11.98 0.17 27.26
N ALA A 115 -12.11 1.06 26.28
CA ALA A 115 -11.04 1.39 25.33
C ALA A 115 -10.86 2.90 25.16
N GLU A 116 -9.63 3.32 24.90
CA GLU A 116 -9.29 4.68 24.51
C GLU A 116 -8.29 4.64 23.35
N VAL A 117 -8.57 5.42 22.31
CA VAL A 117 -7.67 5.56 21.16
C VAL A 117 -7.32 7.02 20.98
N VAL A 118 -6.03 7.33 20.98
CA VAL A 118 -5.51 8.67 20.69
C VAL A 118 -4.90 8.67 19.30
N THR A 119 -5.30 9.62 18.46
CA THR A 119 -4.78 9.77 17.10
C THR A 119 -4.22 11.15 16.87
N ALA A 120 -3.13 11.27 16.12
CA ALA A 120 -2.61 12.53 15.59
C ALA A 120 -2.07 12.31 14.18
N GLU A 121 -1.98 13.35 13.34
CA GLU A 121 -1.56 13.20 11.94
C GLU A 121 -0.47 14.20 11.57
N VAL A 122 0.55 13.69 10.88
CA VAL A 122 1.62 14.48 10.27
C VAL A 122 1.74 14.14 8.78
N GLY A 123 2.34 15.03 8.00
CA GLY A 123 2.65 14.75 6.59
C GLY A 123 3.73 13.66 6.45
N GLY A 124 3.56 12.79 5.44
CA GLY A 124 4.57 11.84 4.97
C GLY A 124 5.15 12.27 3.63
N PHE A 125 4.99 11.45 2.59
CA PHE A 125 5.35 11.76 1.20
C PHE A 125 4.15 12.23 0.38
N GLY A 126 4.38 13.13 -0.57
CA GLY A 126 3.30 13.67 -1.40
C GLY A 126 2.20 14.30 -0.54
N ASP A 127 0.98 13.81 -0.69
CA ASP A 127 -0.17 14.13 0.15
C ASP A 127 -0.65 12.97 1.03
N VAL A 128 0.18 11.92 1.17
CA VAL A 128 -0.06 10.81 2.11
C VAL A 128 0.32 11.24 3.53
N LEU A 129 -0.55 10.93 4.48
CA LEU A 129 -0.39 11.24 5.88
C LEU A 129 0.13 10.03 6.68
N HIS A 130 0.85 10.32 7.74
CA HIS A 130 1.08 9.36 8.82
C HIS A 130 0.17 9.67 10.00
N ARG A 131 -0.75 8.75 10.29
CA ARG A 131 -1.59 8.82 11.49
C ARG A 131 -0.93 8.04 12.61
N LEU A 132 -0.53 8.73 13.66
CA LEU A 132 -0.03 8.13 14.89
C LEU A 132 -1.22 7.61 15.68
N VAL A 133 -1.19 6.34 16.08
CA VAL A 133 -2.29 5.69 16.79
C VAL A 133 -1.76 5.06 18.08
N GLU A 134 -2.26 5.55 19.20
CA GLU A 134 -2.06 4.94 20.52
C GLU A 134 -3.37 4.27 20.94
N ARG A 135 -3.31 2.97 21.28
CA ARG A 135 -4.46 2.20 21.72
C ARG A 135 -4.30 1.76 23.17
N ARG A 136 -5.33 2.00 23.98
CA ARG A 136 -5.46 1.53 25.35
C ARG A 136 -6.73 0.69 25.46
N GLY A 137 -6.63 -0.48 26.10
CA GLY A 137 -7.73 -1.45 26.20
C GLY A 137 -7.37 -2.79 25.56
N ASP A 138 -8.37 -3.63 25.30
CA ASP A 138 -8.19 -4.98 24.74
C ASP A 138 -8.11 -5.02 23.19
N GLY A 139 -8.24 -3.87 22.54
CA GLY A 139 -8.13 -3.73 21.09
C GLY A 139 -9.38 -4.16 20.30
N THR A 140 -10.51 -4.44 20.98
CA THR A 140 -11.78 -4.82 20.32
C THR A 140 -12.46 -3.65 19.60
N GLU A 141 -12.39 -2.45 20.19
CA GLU A 141 -12.92 -1.23 19.57
C GLU A 141 -11.86 -0.58 18.67
N PHE A 142 -12.19 -0.37 17.39
CA PHE A 142 -11.26 0.24 16.43
C PHE A 142 -11.11 1.75 16.62
N LEU A 143 -12.20 2.53 16.61
CA LEU A 143 -12.19 3.95 16.95
C LEU A 143 -13.46 4.25 17.75
N PRO A 144 -13.40 4.16 19.10
CA PRO A 144 -14.58 4.26 19.96
C PRO A 144 -15.47 5.46 19.67
N GLY A 145 -16.77 5.22 19.51
CA GLY A 145 -17.78 6.23 19.20
C GLY A 145 -17.74 6.81 17.79
N ALA A 146 -16.71 6.52 16.99
CA ALA A 146 -16.59 7.00 15.61
C ALA A 146 -16.77 5.90 14.56
N ILE A 147 -16.24 4.71 14.81
CA ILE A 147 -16.43 3.51 13.98
C ILE A 147 -17.12 2.46 14.83
N GLU A 148 -18.41 2.22 14.56
CA GLU A 148 -19.21 1.21 15.24
C GLU A 148 -18.95 -0.17 14.64
N ALA A 149 -18.76 -1.17 15.49
CA ALA A 149 -18.56 -2.54 15.06
C ALA A 149 -19.80 -3.08 14.34
N VAL A 150 -19.59 -3.84 13.26
CA VAL A 150 -20.66 -4.57 12.59
C VAL A 150 -20.46 -6.08 12.75
N PRO A 151 -21.53 -6.87 12.95
CA PRO A 151 -21.43 -8.32 13.00
C PRO A 151 -20.91 -8.86 11.66
N GLY A 152 -19.86 -9.68 11.71
CA GLY A 152 -19.31 -10.32 10.53
C GLY A 152 -18.90 -11.76 10.81
N GLY A 153 -19.37 -12.69 9.98
CA GLY A 153 -18.74 -14.00 9.80
C GLY A 153 -17.64 -13.92 8.76
N GLY A 154 -16.80 -14.94 8.66
CA GLY A 154 -15.78 -15.01 7.62
C GLY A 154 -15.17 -16.39 7.52
N ASP A 155 -14.65 -16.70 6.34
CA ASP A 155 -13.80 -17.87 6.13
C ASP A 155 -12.44 -17.66 6.83
N ALA A 156 -11.63 -18.72 6.85
CA ALA A 156 -10.25 -18.61 7.30
C ALA A 156 -9.49 -17.53 6.50
N PRO A 157 -8.62 -16.73 7.16
CA PRO A 157 -7.87 -15.68 6.49
C PRO A 157 -6.92 -16.27 5.44
N LEU A 158 -6.83 -15.60 4.29
CA LEU A 158 -5.87 -15.93 3.22
C LEU A 158 -4.60 -15.08 3.32
N LEU A 159 -4.70 -13.92 3.97
CA LEU A 159 -3.63 -12.95 4.18
C LEU A 159 -3.44 -12.75 5.69
N ALA A 160 -2.21 -12.46 6.11
CA ALA A 160 -1.80 -12.41 7.52
C ALA A 160 -1.56 -10.97 8.02
N GLU A 161 -0.70 -10.21 7.34
CA GLU A 161 -0.29 -8.86 7.77
C GLU A 161 0.18 -8.00 6.58
N ILE A 162 0.42 -6.71 6.81
CA ILE A 162 1.04 -5.82 5.84
C ILE A 162 2.56 -5.99 5.91
N ASP A 163 3.19 -6.34 4.79
CA ASP A 163 4.64 -6.58 4.70
C ASP A 163 5.42 -5.28 4.45
N HIS A 164 4.99 -4.52 3.44
CA HIS A 164 5.63 -3.27 3.04
C HIS A 164 4.70 -2.42 2.17
N LEU A 165 5.08 -1.16 1.96
CA LEU A 165 4.48 -0.29 0.96
C LEU A 165 5.55 0.15 -0.04
N ALA A 166 5.27 0.05 -1.32
CA ALA A 166 6.11 0.67 -2.34
C ALA A 166 5.55 2.03 -2.75
N VAL A 167 6.44 3.01 -2.81
CA VAL A 167 6.09 4.43 -2.90
C VAL A 167 6.87 5.05 -4.05
N CYS A 168 6.15 5.58 -5.03
CA CYS A 168 6.76 6.33 -6.11
C CYS A 168 6.91 7.80 -5.72
N VAL A 169 8.10 8.36 -5.93
CA VAL A 169 8.40 9.78 -5.73
C VAL A 169 8.90 10.41 -7.04
N PRO A 170 8.69 11.73 -7.26
CA PRO A 170 9.20 12.42 -8.43
C PRO A 170 10.72 12.30 -8.57
N PRO A 171 11.25 12.34 -9.81
CA PRO A 171 12.69 12.24 -10.04
C PRO A 171 13.46 13.33 -9.30
N GLY A 172 14.53 12.93 -8.63
CA GLY A 172 15.38 13.80 -7.81
C GLY A 172 14.89 14.00 -6.38
N GLN A 173 13.80 13.35 -5.97
CA GLN A 173 13.25 13.44 -4.62
C GLN A 173 13.53 12.20 -3.77
N LEU A 174 14.13 11.14 -4.31
CA LEU A 174 14.38 9.91 -3.56
C LEU A 174 15.27 10.15 -2.33
N ASP A 175 16.45 10.75 -2.52
CA ASP A 175 17.39 11.02 -1.42
C ASP A 175 16.82 11.98 -0.37
N GLU A 176 16.09 13.01 -0.80
CA GLU A 176 15.40 13.93 0.11
C GLU A 176 14.35 13.20 0.96
N THR A 177 13.57 12.34 0.33
CA THR A 177 12.52 11.57 1.00
C THR A 177 13.14 10.58 2.00
N ILE A 178 14.22 9.90 1.63
CA ILE A 178 14.98 9.02 2.55
C ILE A 178 15.47 9.82 3.76
N GLY A 179 16.17 10.95 3.52
CA GLY A 179 16.68 11.80 4.59
C GLY A 179 15.57 12.36 5.49
N HIS A 180 14.37 12.60 4.96
CA HIS A 180 13.20 12.96 5.75
C HIS A 180 12.81 11.83 6.72
N TYR A 181 12.66 10.59 6.24
CA TYR A 181 12.32 9.44 7.10
C TYR A 181 13.39 9.14 8.14
N GLU A 182 14.67 9.24 7.80
CA GLU A 182 15.76 9.06 8.74
C GLU A 182 15.76 10.13 9.83
N LYS A 183 15.65 11.40 9.44
CA LYS A 183 15.73 12.53 10.38
C LYS A 183 14.48 12.67 11.25
N VAL A 184 13.30 12.57 10.64
CA VAL A 184 12.03 12.91 11.28
C VAL A 184 11.48 11.70 12.03
N PHE A 185 11.36 10.57 11.33
CA PHE A 185 10.76 9.35 11.86
C PHE A 185 11.78 8.38 12.50
N GLY A 186 13.08 8.61 12.31
CA GLY A 186 14.13 7.75 12.86
C GLY A 186 14.24 6.40 12.17
N PHE A 187 13.77 6.28 10.93
CA PHE A 187 13.93 5.06 10.14
C PHE A 187 15.40 4.90 9.71
N ALA A 188 15.79 3.69 9.33
CA ALA A 188 17.10 3.43 8.75
C ALA A 188 16.97 3.02 7.28
N GLN A 189 17.83 3.54 6.40
CA GLN A 189 17.99 2.97 5.06
C GLN A 189 18.66 1.59 5.18
N ILE A 190 17.96 0.54 4.72
CA ILE A 190 18.43 -0.85 4.85
C ILE A 190 18.84 -1.49 3.51
N PHE A 191 18.42 -0.90 2.38
CA PHE A 191 18.66 -1.44 1.06
C PHE A 191 18.64 -0.33 0.01
N GLU A 192 19.41 -0.51 -1.07
CA GLU A 192 19.43 0.37 -2.24
C GLU A 192 19.74 -0.47 -3.49
N GLU A 193 19.04 -0.17 -4.58
CA GLU A 193 19.21 -0.87 -5.84
C GLU A 193 18.89 0.03 -7.04
N HIS A 194 19.64 -0.17 -8.13
CA HIS A 194 19.31 0.39 -9.44
C HIS A 194 18.73 -0.72 -10.33
N ILE A 195 17.50 -0.54 -10.79
CA ILE A 195 16.72 -1.56 -11.48
C ILE A 195 16.57 -1.16 -12.95
N GLU A 196 17.09 -1.98 -13.87
CA GLU A 196 16.92 -1.78 -15.31
C GLU A 196 15.99 -2.85 -15.92
N VAL A 197 14.92 -2.40 -16.59
CA VAL A 197 13.90 -3.25 -17.20
C VAL A 197 13.54 -2.73 -18.59
N ALA A 198 13.73 -3.56 -19.62
CA ALA A 198 13.30 -3.27 -21.00
C ALA A 198 13.68 -1.87 -21.55
N GLY A 199 14.85 -1.34 -21.15
CA GLY A 199 15.35 -0.01 -21.57
C GLY A 199 14.85 1.17 -20.73
N GLN A 200 14.05 0.90 -19.70
CA GLN A 200 13.69 1.80 -18.61
C GLN A 200 14.60 1.51 -17.41
N ALA A 201 14.74 2.48 -16.51
CA ALA A 201 15.36 2.23 -15.21
C ALA A 201 14.71 3.05 -14.10
N MET A 202 14.91 2.61 -12.87
CA MET A 202 14.46 3.27 -11.66
C MET A 202 15.48 3.05 -10.54
N ASN A 203 15.57 4.02 -9.63
CA ASN A 203 16.33 3.87 -8.39
C ASN A 203 15.35 3.48 -7.28
N SER A 204 15.77 2.52 -6.45
CA SER A 204 15.01 2.05 -5.30
C SER A 204 15.84 2.19 -4.04
N LYS A 205 15.25 2.72 -2.97
CA LYS A 205 15.83 2.74 -1.62
C LYS A 205 14.77 2.31 -0.62
N VAL A 206 15.17 1.51 0.36
CA VAL A 206 14.25 0.99 1.38
C VAL A 206 14.58 1.60 2.72
N VAL A 207 13.58 2.19 3.38
CA VAL A 207 13.65 2.61 4.77
C VAL A 207 12.79 1.72 5.65
N GLN A 208 13.29 1.44 6.85
CA GLN A 208 12.59 0.59 7.81
C GLN A 208 12.57 1.25 9.19
N SER A 209 11.43 1.17 9.88
CA SER A 209 11.28 1.65 11.25
C SER A 209 12.23 0.90 12.21
N PRO A 210 12.62 1.49 13.35
CA PRO A 210 13.47 0.81 14.35
C PRO A 210 12.96 -0.57 14.82
N SER A 211 11.64 -0.78 14.84
CA SER A 211 11.03 -2.07 15.21
C SER A 211 11.12 -3.15 14.12
N GLY A 212 11.52 -2.79 12.89
CA GLY A 212 11.50 -3.67 11.73
C GLY A 212 10.10 -3.90 11.12
N ARG A 213 9.04 -3.30 11.70
CA ARG A 213 7.63 -3.63 11.37
C ARG A 213 6.96 -2.66 10.39
N VAL A 214 7.66 -1.61 9.97
CA VAL A 214 7.21 -0.69 8.91
C VAL A 214 8.31 -0.58 7.89
N THR A 215 8.05 -1.03 6.66
CA THR A 215 9.01 -1.03 5.56
C THR A 215 8.44 -0.25 4.39
N LEU A 216 9.16 0.79 3.93
CA LEU A 216 8.80 1.59 2.76
C LEU A 216 9.85 1.41 1.68
N VAL A 217 9.44 0.92 0.50
CA VAL A 217 10.27 0.78 -0.70
C VAL A 217 10.05 2.02 -1.57
N LEU A 218 10.96 2.98 -1.51
CA LEU A 218 10.86 4.25 -2.22
C LEU A 218 11.51 4.15 -3.61
N LEU A 219 10.79 4.62 -4.63
CA LEU A 219 11.14 4.45 -6.03
C LEU A 219 11.09 5.79 -6.76
N GLU A 220 12.11 6.10 -7.55
CA GLU A 220 12.08 7.24 -8.49
C GLU A 220 12.48 6.78 -9.90
N PRO A 221 11.98 7.43 -10.97
CA PRO A 221 12.36 7.08 -12.33
C PRO A 221 13.76 7.60 -12.67
N ASP A 222 14.55 6.80 -13.40
CA ASP A 222 15.78 7.28 -14.03
C ASP A 222 15.46 8.02 -15.34
N THR A 223 15.48 9.35 -15.25
CA THR A 223 15.21 10.25 -16.40
C THR A 223 16.24 10.17 -17.53
N GLY A 224 17.38 9.49 -17.32
CA GLY A 224 18.37 9.21 -18.35
C GLY A 224 18.02 8.00 -19.24
N ARG A 225 16.90 7.33 -18.98
CA ARG A 225 16.41 6.15 -19.70
C ARG A 225 15.04 6.42 -20.33
N ARG A 226 14.49 5.42 -21.03
CA ARG A 226 13.14 5.51 -21.58
C ARG A 226 12.14 5.68 -20.43
N PRO A 227 11.10 6.53 -20.57
CA PRO A 227 9.98 6.58 -19.63
C PRO A 227 9.38 5.19 -19.38
N GLY A 228 9.04 4.95 -18.12
CA GLY A 228 8.52 3.66 -17.67
C GLY A 228 7.47 3.75 -16.59
N GLN A 229 7.16 2.59 -16.01
CA GLN A 229 6.03 2.44 -15.10
C GLN A 229 6.01 3.39 -13.89
N ILE A 230 7.17 3.82 -13.37
CA ILE A 230 7.24 4.80 -12.28
C ILE A 230 6.83 6.20 -12.76
N GLU A 231 7.27 6.60 -13.96
CA GLU A 231 6.83 7.86 -14.56
C GLU A 231 5.34 7.82 -14.92
N ASP A 232 4.86 6.69 -15.45
CA ASP A 232 3.44 6.49 -15.74
C ASP A 232 2.60 6.56 -14.46
N PHE A 233 3.04 5.92 -13.37
CA PHE A 233 2.40 6.06 -12.06
C PHE A 233 2.32 7.55 -11.66
N LEU A 234 3.44 8.28 -11.66
CA LEU A 234 3.48 9.68 -11.24
C LEU A 234 2.56 10.56 -12.09
N ARG A 235 2.44 10.25 -13.38
CA ARG A 235 1.56 10.94 -14.33
C ARG A 235 0.08 10.68 -14.04
N TRP A 236 -0.31 9.41 -13.88
CA TRP A 236 -1.71 9.02 -13.68
C TRP A 236 -2.21 9.25 -12.25
N HIS A 237 -1.31 9.10 -11.28
CA HIS A 237 -1.53 9.46 -9.88
C HIS A 237 -1.47 10.98 -9.69
N ALA A 238 -0.84 11.75 -10.58
CA ALA A 238 -0.66 13.20 -10.45
C ALA A 238 0.15 13.64 -9.21
N GLY A 239 1.19 12.86 -8.88
CA GLY A 239 2.11 13.12 -7.78
C GLY A 239 2.70 11.85 -7.17
N ALA A 240 3.52 12.03 -6.13
CA ALA A 240 4.02 10.92 -5.30
C ALA A 240 2.86 10.15 -4.65
N GLY A 241 3.07 8.87 -4.34
CA GLY A 241 2.05 8.06 -3.66
C GLY A 241 2.41 6.59 -3.55
N VAL A 242 1.54 5.81 -2.91
CA VAL A 242 1.72 4.36 -2.78
C VAL A 242 1.35 3.69 -4.11
N GLN A 243 2.32 3.02 -4.71
CA GLN A 243 2.13 2.21 -5.91
C GLN A 243 1.55 0.84 -5.57
N HIS A 244 2.08 0.18 -4.53
CA HIS A 244 1.52 -1.09 -4.10
C HIS A 244 1.63 -1.33 -2.61
N LEU A 245 0.72 -2.18 -2.15
CA LEU A 245 0.65 -2.68 -0.79
C LEU A 245 1.02 -4.16 -0.79
N GLY A 246 2.11 -4.51 -0.13
CA GLY A 246 2.53 -5.89 0.10
C GLY A 246 1.74 -6.52 1.24
N LEU A 247 1.08 -7.63 0.96
CA LEU A 247 0.27 -8.40 1.91
C LEU A 247 0.88 -9.78 2.09
N ARG A 248 1.31 -10.08 3.32
CA ARG A 248 1.92 -11.36 3.65
C ARG A 248 0.86 -12.46 3.68
N THR A 249 1.23 -13.65 3.25
CA THR A 249 0.46 -14.89 3.42
C THR A 249 1.40 -16.02 3.83
N ASP A 250 0.85 -17.03 4.52
CA ASP A 250 1.58 -18.24 4.91
C ASP A 250 1.46 -19.36 3.86
N ASP A 251 0.59 -19.21 2.85
CA ASP A 251 0.43 -20.14 1.72
C ASP A 251 -0.01 -19.37 0.47
N ILE A 252 0.97 -18.88 -0.29
CA ILE A 252 0.73 -18.05 -1.48
C ILE A 252 0.04 -18.83 -2.61
N VAL A 253 0.27 -20.14 -2.71
CA VAL A 253 -0.37 -20.96 -3.76
C VAL A 253 -1.87 -21.05 -3.51
N THR A 254 -2.27 -21.26 -2.26
CA THR A 254 -3.68 -21.25 -1.86
C THR A 254 -4.29 -19.86 -1.97
N ALA A 255 -3.61 -18.83 -1.46
CA ALA A 255 -4.11 -17.45 -1.48
C ALA A 255 -4.33 -16.95 -2.91
N VAL A 256 -3.34 -17.07 -3.80
CA VAL A 256 -3.44 -16.63 -5.20
C VAL A 256 -4.50 -17.43 -5.95
N GLY A 257 -4.56 -18.75 -5.75
CA GLY A 257 -5.61 -19.58 -6.37
C GLY A 257 -7.02 -19.17 -5.95
N ALA A 258 -7.22 -18.88 -4.66
CA ALA A 258 -8.51 -18.43 -4.12
C ALA A 258 -8.90 -17.04 -4.64
N LEU A 259 -7.98 -16.07 -4.61
CA LEU A 259 -8.19 -14.72 -5.12
C LEU A 259 -8.49 -14.74 -6.63
N ALA A 260 -7.74 -15.53 -7.42
CA ALA A 260 -7.98 -15.70 -8.85
C ALA A 260 -9.35 -16.31 -9.12
N GLY A 261 -9.75 -17.34 -8.35
CA GLY A 261 -11.08 -17.94 -8.43
C GLY A 261 -12.22 -16.98 -8.09
N ARG A 262 -11.93 -15.90 -7.34
CA ARG A 262 -12.87 -14.82 -7.00
C ARG A 262 -12.80 -13.63 -7.96
N GLY A 263 -12.00 -13.72 -9.02
CA GLY A 263 -11.91 -12.72 -10.08
C GLY A 263 -10.79 -11.70 -9.95
N VAL A 264 -9.88 -11.83 -8.97
CA VAL A 264 -8.66 -11.02 -8.92
C VAL A 264 -7.76 -11.44 -10.08
N ARG A 265 -7.28 -10.46 -10.86
CA ARG A 265 -6.32 -10.70 -11.95
C ARG A 265 -4.90 -10.41 -11.47
N PHE A 266 -3.94 -11.15 -11.99
CA PHE A 266 -2.53 -11.07 -11.62
C PHE A 266 -1.66 -10.78 -12.84
N ALA A 267 -0.53 -10.10 -12.61
CA ALA A 267 0.47 -9.88 -13.65
C ALA A 267 1.09 -11.22 -14.07
N GLY A 268 0.99 -11.54 -15.37
CA GLY A 268 1.45 -12.83 -15.89
C GLY A 268 2.96 -12.91 -16.08
N THR A 269 3.54 -14.09 -15.90
CA THR A 269 4.98 -14.37 -16.10
C THR A 269 5.18 -15.36 -17.25
N PRO A 270 6.20 -15.20 -18.14
CA PRO A 270 6.39 -16.11 -19.26
C PRO A 270 6.85 -17.48 -18.74
N GLY A 271 6.40 -18.57 -19.38
CA GLY A 271 6.77 -19.92 -18.99
C GLY A 271 8.29 -20.16 -18.88
N ALA A 272 9.08 -19.47 -19.73
CA ALA A 272 10.53 -19.52 -19.74
C ALA A 272 11.19 -19.11 -18.40
N TYR A 273 10.53 -18.28 -17.58
CA TYR A 273 11.02 -17.94 -16.24
C TYR A 273 11.16 -19.18 -15.36
N TYR A 274 10.24 -20.12 -15.49
CA TYR A 274 10.16 -21.32 -14.66
C TYR A 274 11.07 -22.45 -15.14
N ASP A 275 11.55 -22.39 -16.39
CA ASP A 275 12.36 -23.45 -16.99
C ASP A 275 13.75 -23.54 -16.31
N ASP A 276 14.30 -22.39 -15.89
CA ASP A 276 15.60 -22.30 -15.22
C ASP A 276 15.51 -21.88 -13.73
N LEU A 277 14.31 -21.85 -13.14
CA LEU A 277 14.07 -21.30 -11.80
C LEU A 277 14.96 -21.95 -10.73
N GLU A 278 14.93 -23.28 -10.63
CA GLU A 278 15.70 -24.00 -9.60
C GLU A 278 17.22 -23.88 -9.78
N GLN A 279 17.70 -23.61 -10.99
CA GLN A 279 19.12 -23.33 -11.23
C GLN A 279 19.53 -21.99 -10.62
N ARG A 280 18.58 -21.04 -10.53
CA ARG A 280 18.81 -19.67 -10.06
C ARG A 280 18.64 -19.52 -8.55
N VAL A 281 17.63 -20.18 -7.96
CA VAL A 281 17.23 -19.99 -6.55
C VAL A 281 17.39 -21.26 -5.70
N GLY A 282 17.97 -22.32 -6.28
CA GLY A 282 18.04 -23.64 -5.66
C GLY A 282 16.70 -24.35 -5.64
N LYS A 283 16.62 -25.43 -4.85
CA LYS A 283 15.39 -26.23 -4.74
C LYS A 283 14.24 -25.36 -4.22
N VAL A 284 13.12 -25.36 -4.93
CA VAL A 284 11.91 -24.63 -4.52
C VAL A 284 10.99 -25.58 -3.75
N ASP A 285 10.58 -25.19 -2.54
CA ASP A 285 9.69 -26.01 -1.70
C ASP A 285 8.20 -25.84 -2.05
N ALA A 286 7.88 -25.75 -3.34
CA ALA A 286 6.52 -25.62 -3.84
C ALA A 286 6.41 -26.30 -5.23
N PRO A 287 5.22 -26.81 -5.62
CA PRO A 287 5.06 -27.47 -6.91
C PRO A 287 5.28 -26.47 -8.05
N LEU A 288 6.35 -26.65 -8.83
CA LEU A 288 6.72 -25.75 -9.94
C LEU A 288 5.58 -25.54 -10.95
N ASP A 289 4.81 -26.59 -11.26
CA ASP A 289 3.66 -26.50 -12.16
C ASP A 289 2.59 -25.53 -11.62
N ARG A 290 2.37 -25.55 -10.29
CA ARG A 290 1.41 -24.64 -9.64
C ARG A 290 1.93 -23.20 -9.62
N LEU A 291 3.21 -23.00 -9.37
CA LEU A 291 3.83 -21.69 -9.45
C LEU A 291 3.74 -21.11 -10.86
N ARG A 292 3.98 -21.95 -11.88
CA ARG A 292 3.85 -21.60 -13.30
C ARG A 292 2.42 -21.23 -13.68
N ASP A 293 1.45 -22.06 -13.32
CA ASP A 293 0.03 -21.83 -13.59
C ASP A 293 -0.48 -20.52 -12.97
N LEU A 294 0.01 -20.20 -11.77
CA LEU A 294 -0.40 -19.02 -11.01
C LEU A 294 0.49 -17.80 -11.27
N SER A 295 1.53 -17.91 -12.11
CA SER A 295 2.51 -16.83 -12.34
C SER A 295 3.23 -16.31 -11.08
N ILE A 296 3.38 -17.16 -10.06
CA ILE A 296 4.08 -16.81 -8.81
C ILE A 296 5.59 -16.81 -9.04
N LEU A 297 6.27 -15.75 -8.64
CA LEU A 297 7.72 -15.59 -8.77
C LEU A 297 8.42 -16.06 -7.49
N VAL A 298 9.63 -16.60 -7.62
CA VAL A 298 10.45 -17.08 -6.50
C VAL A 298 11.86 -16.50 -6.59
N ASP A 299 12.34 -16.01 -5.44
CA ASP A 299 13.72 -15.60 -5.25
C ASP A 299 14.23 -16.02 -3.87
N SER A 300 15.48 -15.74 -3.57
CA SER A 300 16.11 -16.06 -2.29
C SER A 300 17.02 -14.94 -1.83
N ASP A 301 17.11 -14.78 -0.52
CA ASP A 301 18.18 -14.02 0.12
C ASP A 301 19.10 -14.97 0.89
N HIS A 302 19.93 -14.42 1.78
CA HIS A 302 20.86 -15.19 2.59
C HIS A 302 20.19 -16.02 3.71
N ASP A 303 18.95 -15.69 4.07
CA ASP A 303 18.21 -16.30 5.18
C ASP A 303 17.10 -17.27 4.69
N GLY A 304 16.64 -17.15 3.44
CA GLY A 304 15.67 -18.07 2.89
C GLY A 304 15.08 -17.69 1.54
N GLN A 305 13.93 -18.29 1.21
CA GLN A 305 13.21 -18.03 -0.04
C GLN A 305 12.09 -17.02 0.18
N LEU A 306 11.72 -16.30 -0.88
CA LEU A 306 10.52 -15.49 -0.93
C LEU A 306 9.74 -15.75 -2.21
N LEU A 307 8.43 -15.77 -2.09
CA LEU A 307 7.49 -15.95 -3.19
C LEU A 307 6.63 -14.70 -3.32
N GLN A 308 6.44 -14.19 -4.53
CA GLN A 308 5.77 -12.92 -4.77
C GLN A 308 4.91 -12.96 -6.03
N ILE A 309 3.83 -12.18 -6.03
CA ILE A 309 3.05 -11.88 -7.24
C ILE A 309 2.32 -10.55 -7.12
N PHE A 310 2.26 -9.80 -8.22
CA PHE A 310 1.47 -8.57 -8.31
C PHE A 310 0.07 -8.84 -8.86
N THR A 311 -0.93 -8.21 -8.27
CA THR A 311 -2.24 -8.08 -8.90
C THR A 311 -2.16 -7.09 -10.06
N GLU A 312 -3.07 -7.22 -11.02
CA GLU A 312 -3.41 -6.08 -11.86
C GLU A 312 -4.02 -4.96 -10.98
N SER A 313 -3.91 -3.72 -11.42
CA SER A 313 -4.55 -2.62 -10.70
C SER A 313 -6.06 -2.69 -10.88
N MET A 314 -6.80 -2.60 -9.78
CA MET A 314 -8.26 -2.43 -9.79
C MET A 314 -8.69 -1.00 -10.15
N HIS A 315 -7.75 -0.06 -10.17
CA HIS A 315 -8.01 1.34 -10.45
C HIS A 315 -7.93 1.61 -11.95
N VAL A 316 -8.89 2.37 -12.48
CA VAL A 316 -8.93 2.74 -13.91
C VAL A 316 -7.67 3.51 -14.33
N ARG A 317 -7.05 4.23 -13.39
CA ARG A 317 -5.79 4.96 -13.60
C ARG A 317 -4.54 4.08 -13.55
N ARG A 318 -4.71 2.79 -13.21
CA ARG A 318 -3.65 1.77 -13.14
C ARG A 318 -2.51 2.15 -12.18
N THR A 319 -2.86 2.85 -11.10
CA THR A 319 -1.92 3.37 -10.09
C THR A 319 -1.67 2.35 -8.99
N LEU A 320 -2.57 2.24 -8.01
CA LEU A 320 -2.43 1.33 -6.87
C LEU A 320 -2.68 -0.13 -7.30
N PHE A 321 -1.87 -1.07 -6.82
CA PHE A 321 -2.14 -2.51 -6.92
C PHE A 321 -1.70 -3.22 -5.64
N LEU A 322 -1.99 -4.52 -5.53
CA LEU A 322 -1.60 -5.32 -4.38
C LEU A 322 -0.46 -6.27 -4.77
N GLU A 323 0.39 -6.57 -3.81
CA GLU A 323 1.35 -7.67 -3.88
C GLU A 323 0.96 -8.72 -2.85
N LEU A 324 0.96 -9.98 -3.25
CA LEU A 324 0.96 -11.10 -2.31
C LEU A 324 2.39 -11.60 -2.15
N ILE A 325 2.82 -11.75 -0.90
CA ILE A 325 4.17 -12.20 -0.56
C ILE A 325 4.14 -13.30 0.49
N GLU A 326 4.93 -14.36 0.30
CA GLU A 326 5.20 -15.38 1.30
C GLU A 326 6.70 -15.43 1.56
N ARG A 327 7.10 -15.18 2.81
CA ARG A 327 8.50 -15.23 3.24
C ARG A 327 8.78 -16.57 3.91
N ARG A 328 9.67 -17.36 3.30
CA ARG A 328 10.17 -18.64 3.82
C ARG A 328 11.59 -18.46 4.34
N GLY A 329 11.71 -17.73 5.44
CA GLY A 329 12.99 -17.37 6.06
C GLY A 329 13.59 -16.06 5.56
N ALA A 330 13.31 -15.66 4.32
CA ALA A 330 13.82 -14.43 3.74
C ALA A 330 13.40 -13.17 4.52
N ARG A 331 14.36 -12.29 4.79
CA ARG A 331 14.20 -11.06 5.57
C ARG A 331 14.34 -9.79 4.75
N THR A 332 14.93 -9.88 3.56
CA THR A 332 15.09 -8.75 2.65
C THR A 332 14.29 -8.95 1.37
N PHE A 333 14.53 -8.10 0.37
CA PHE A 333 14.01 -8.27 -0.97
C PHE A 333 15.03 -9.01 -1.84
N GLY A 334 14.54 -9.82 -2.79
CA GLY A 334 15.38 -10.49 -3.77
C GLY A 334 15.48 -9.67 -5.06
N SER A 335 16.68 -9.20 -5.42
CA SER A 335 16.96 -8.45 -6.65
C SER A 335 16.45 -9.14 -7.92
N GLY A 336 16.52 -10.47 -7.96
CA GLY A 336 16.08 -11.28 -9.09
C GLY A 336 14.56 -11.31 -9.25
N ASN A 337 13.81 -11.26 -8.15
CA ASN A 337 12.36 -11.14 -8.14
C ASN A 337 11.91 -9.72 -8.44
N ILE A 338 12.57 -8.71 -7.89
CA ILE A 338 12.28 -7.30 -8.19
C ILE A 338 12.25 -7.09 -9.70
N LYS A 339 13.31 -7.50 -10.40
CA LYS A 339 13.37 -7.37 -11.87
C LYS A 339 12.23 -8.10 -12.58
N ALA A 340 11.95 -9.34 -12.20
CA ALA A 340 10.92 -10.17 -12.82
C ALA A 340 9.49 -9.62 -12.57
N LEU A 341 9.22 -9.13 -11.36
CA LEU A 341 7.98 -8.45 -10.98
C LEU A 341 7.75 -7.20 -11.83
N TYR A 342 8.79 -6.37 -11.97
CA TYR A 342 8.71 -5.17 -12.79
C TYR A 342 8.57 -5.45 -14.29
N GLU A 343 9.21 -6.50 -14.81
CA GLU A 343 9.01 -6.99 -16.18
C GLU A 343 7.60 -7.53 -16.41
N ALA A 344 7.00 -8.20 -15.42
CA ALA A 344 5.61 -8.64 -15.47
C ALA A 344 4.64 -7.45 -15.48
N LYS A 345 4.90 -6.45 -14.63
CA LYS A 345 4.08 -5.23 -14.59
C LYS A 345 4.15 -4.43 -15.88
N GLU A 346 5.33 -4.25 -16.46
CA GLU A 346 5.49 -3.55 -17.73
C GLU A 346 4.75 -4.25 -18.87
N ARG A 347 4.79 -5.60 -18.92
CA ARG A 347 4.03 -6.36 -19.92
C ARG A 347 2.52 -6.19 -19.76
N GLU A 348 2.02 -6.18 -18.53
CA GLU A 348 0.60 -5.87 -18.23
C GLU A 348 0.24 -4.46 -18.70
N LEU A 349 1.06 -3.46 -18.36
CA LEU A 349 0.87 -2.06 -18.76
C LEU A 349 0.82 -1.91 -20.28
N ALA A 350 1.78 -2.50 -20.99
CA ALA A 350 1.85 -2.49 -22.45
C ALA A 350 0.68 -3.21 -23.12
N ALA A 351 0.20 -4.33 -22.56
CA ALA A 351 -0.88 -5.13 -23.14
C ALA A 351 -2.25 -4.44 -23.12
N ALA A 352 -2.54 -3.62 -22.10
CA ALA A 352 -3.80 -2.88 -22.06
C ALA A 352 -3.80 -1.63 -22.97
N GLY A 353 -2.72 -1.39 -23.71
CA GLY A 353 -2.53 -0.21 -24.55
C GLY A 353 -2.13 1.02 -23.75
N ALA A 354 -1.53 2.01 -24.42
CA ALA A 354 -1.41 3.34 -23.84
C ALA A 354 -2.84 3.87 -23.61
N THR A 355 -3.25 4.03 -22.36
CA THR A 355 -4.50 4.72 -22.04
C THR A 355 -4.45 6.06 -22.76
N PRO A 356 -5.37 6.36 -23.69
CA PRO A 356 -5.29 7.56 -24.50
C PRO A 356 -5.22 8.77 -23.58
N ALA A 357 -4.25 9.66 -23.84
CA ALA A 357 -4.13 10.91 -23.11
C ALA A 357 -5.49 11.60 -23.13
N VAL A 358 -6.07 11.83 -21.95
CA VAL A 358 -7.19 12.77 -21.85
C VAL A 358 -6.57 14.12 -22.21
N ALA A 359 -6.82 14.59 -23.43
CA ALA A 359 -6.38 15.90 -23.86
C ALA A 359 -6.86 16.89 -22.80
N ALA A 360 -5.94 17.61 -22.15
CA ALA A 360 -6.30 18.72 -21.30
C ALA A 360 -7.09 19.69 -22.17
N GLY A 361 -8.42 19.67 -22.01
CA GLY A 361 -9.31 20.56 -22.73
C GLY A 361 -8.85 21.97 -22.44
N THR A 362 -8.35 22.66 -23.46
CA THR A 362 -8.19 24.10 -23.38
C THR A 362 -9.55 24.65 -22.98
N ALA A 363 -9.62 25.29 -21.81
CA ALA A 363 -10.77 26.08 -21.41
C ALA A 363 -10.91 27.21 -22.45
N GLY A 364 -11.63 26.91 -23.54
CA GLY A 364 -12.06 27.90 -24.50
C GLY A 364 -12.98 28.86 -23.78
N GLY A 365 -12.50 30.09 -23.59
CA GLY A 365 -13.30 31.17 -23.04
C GLY A 365 -14.61 31.28 -23.80
N VAL A 366 -15.71 31.15 -23.07
CA VAL A 366 -17.02 31.57 -23.57
C VAL A 366 -17.14 33.04 -23.20
N GLY A 367 -16.75 33.88 -24.15
CA GLY A 367 -17.22 35.26 -24.17
C GLY A 367 -18.65 35.30 -24.66
N ALA A 368 -19.52 35.93 -23.87
CA ALA A 368 -20.65 36.74 -24.31
C ALA A 368 -20.93 37.77 -23.22
#